data_AF-A0A1H8YSD4-F1
#
_entry.id   AF-A0A1H8YSD4-F1
#
_cell.length_a   1.000
_cell.length_b   1.000
_cell.length_c   1.000
_cell.angle_alpha   90.00
_cell.angle_beta   90.00
_cell.angle_gamma   90.00
#
_symmetry.space_group_name_H-M   'P 1'
#
loop_
_entity.id
_entity.type
_entity.pdbx_description
1 polymer ?
#
loop_
_entity_poly.entity_id
_entity_poly.type
_entity_poly.pdbx_seq_one_letter_code
_entity_poly.pdbx_strand_id
1 'polypeptide(L)'
;MRAFGSASRLELLRAMQDPRQLDAAPGEVSEHGVCLALLARTVGIAGPTALQHLSKLIEAGLCVKTADRRGGGFTFYRRDENAITDVADRLRHV
;
A
#
# COMPACT_ATOMS: atom_id res chain seq x y z
N MET A 1 1.33 -16.84 -8.62
CA MET A 1 0.90 -15.55 -9.25
C MET A 1 -0.53 -15.16 -8.85
N ARG A 2 -0.86 -14.97 -7.56
CA ARG A 2 -2.22 -14.53 -7.12
C ARG A 2 -2.27 -13.09 -6.60
N ALA A 3 -1.13 -12.40 -6.52
CA ALA A 3 -1.03 -11.05 -5.95
C ALA A 3 -1.73 -9.98 -6.81
N PHE A 4 -1.77 -10.10 -8.13
CA PHE A 4 -2.36 -9.09 -9.02
C PHE A 4 -3.89 -9.17 -9.18
N GLY A 5 -4.52 -10.30 -8.83
CA GLY A 5 -5.91 -10.58 -9.20
C GLY A 5 -7.02 -9.97 -8.32
N SER A 6 -6.80 -8.85 -7.64
CA SER A 6 -7.86 -8.15 -6.89
C SER A 6 -7.84 -6.66 -7.19
N ALA A 7 -8.99 -6.13 -7.59
CA ALA A 7 -9.18 -4.70 -7.82
C ALA A 7 -8.71 -3.86 -6.63
N SER A 8 -9.04 -4.27 -5.40
CA SER A 8 -8.66 -3.55 -4.18
C SER A 8 -7.14 -3.48 -3.97
N ARG A 9 -6.39 -4.52 -4.35
CA ARG A 9 -4.92 -4.50 -4.22
C ARG A 9 -4.28 -3.54 -5.22
N LEU A 10 -4.83 -3.46 -6.43
CA LEU A 10 -4.37 -2.51 -7.42
C LEU A 10 -4.70 -1.06 -7.02
N GLU A 11 -5.88 -0.82 -6.45
CA GLU A 11 -6.26 0.50 -5.93
C GLU A 11 -5.38 0.93 -4.75
N LEU A 12 -5.06 0.03 -3.83
CA LEU A 12 -4.10 0.32 -2.75
C LEU A 12 -2.72 0.72 -3.31
N LEU A 13 -2.23 0.01 -4.34
CA LEU A 13 -0.99 0.40 -5.02
C LEU A 13 -1.13 1.74 -5.75
N ARG A 14 -2.27 2.05 -6.37
CA ARG A 14 -2.47 3.36 -7.02
C ARG A 14 -2.51 4.50 -5.98
N ALA A 15 -3.21 4.31 -4.87
CA ALA A 15 -3.28 5.27 -3.78
C ALA A 15 -1.90 5.59 -3.20
N MET A 16 -1.04 4.58 -3.04
CA MET A 16 0.35 4.78 -2.58
C MET A 16 1.27 5.42 -3.63
N GLN A 17 0.89 5.43 -4.92
CA GLN A 17 1.71 6.00 -6.00
C GLN A 17 1.70 7.52 -5.98
N ASP A 18 0.51 8.10 -5.82
CA ASP A 18 0.32 9.54 -5.71
C ASP A 18 -0.51 9.89 -4.47
N PRO A 19 0.13 9.87 -3.27
CA PRO A 19 -0.56 10.17 -2.03
C PRO A 19 -1.04 11.62 -1.94
N ARG A 20 -0.62 12.52 -2.84
CA ARG A 20 -1.05 13.94 -2.86
C ARG A 20 -2.46 14.11 -3.40
N GLN A 21 -2.96 13.12 -4.15
CA GLN A 21 -4.33 13.12 -4.66
C GLN A 21 -5.33 12.57 -3.64
N LEU A 22 -4.85 12.07 -2.49
CA LEU A 22 -5.70 11.52 -1.45
C LEU A 22 -6.21 12.63 -0.54
N ASP A 23 -7.46 12.50 -0.09
CA ASP A 23 -8.04 13.35 0.95
C ASP A 23 -7.50 12.93 2.33
N ALA A 24 -6.26 13.35 2.57
CA ALA A 24 -5.46 13.01 3.74
C ALA A 24 -5.58 14.08 4.83
N ALA A 25 -5.88 13.64 6.05
CA ALA A 25 -5.74 14.48 7.23
C ALA A 25 -4.25 14.67 7.58
N PRO A 26 -3.90 15.74 8.34
CA PRO A 26 -2.54 15.95 8.81
C PRO A 26 -1.97 14.70 9.52
N GLY A 27 -0.82 14.21 9.04
CA GLY A 27 -0.15 13.04 9.59
C GLY A 27 -0.57 11.68 8.99
N GLU A 28 -1.56 11.62 8.09
CA GLU A 28 -1.90 10.37 7.40
C GLU A 28 -0.98 10.05 6.21
N VAL A 29 -0.27 11.05 5.70
CA VAL A 29 0.80 10.92 4.70
C VAL A 29 2.08 11.47 5.30
N SER A 30 3.15 10.69 5.24
CA SER A 30 4.48 11.07 5.75
C SER A 30 5.58 10.59 4.81
N GLU A 31 6.84 10.93 5.12
CA GLU A 31 8.01 10.37 4.42
C GLU A 31 8.08 8.84 4.50
N HIS A 32 7.43 8.25 5.50
CA HIS A 32 7.36 6.81 5.69
C HIS A 32 6.29 6.15 4.82
N GLY A 33 5.34 6.90 4.26
CA GLY A 33 4.31 6.38 3.35
C GLY A 33 2.90 6.86 3.72
N VAL A 34 1.91 6.00 3.47
CA VAL A 34 0.48 6.29 3.67
C VAL A 34 -0.08 5.45 4.81
N CYS A 35 -0.83 6.06 5.70
CA CYS A 35 -1.46 5.39 6.84
C CYS A 35 -2.51 4.36 6.38
N LEU A 36 -2.60 3.23 7.10
CA LEU A 36 -3.61 2.19 6.87
C LEU A 36 -5.05 2.75 6.80
N ALA A 37 -5.38 3.66 7.71
CA ALA A 37 -6.73 4.22 7.81
C ALA A 37 -7.11 5.03 6.56
N LEU A 38 -6.17 5.84 6.05
CA LEU A 38 -6.32 6.59 4.81
C LEU A 38 -6.48 5.63 3.63
N LEU A 39 -5.62 4.61 3.50
CA LEU A 39 -5.71 3.62 2.44
C LEU A 39 -7.06 2.88 2.42
N ALA A 40 -7.53 2.44 3.60
CA ALA A 40 -8.82 1.78 3.74
C ALA A 40 -9.98 2.69 3.32
N ARG A 41 -9.92 3.97 3.70
CA ARG A 41 -10.91 4.99 3.36
C ARG A 41 -10.93 5.30 1.87
N THR A 42 -9.76 5.50 1.25
CA THR A 42 -9.62 5.75 -0.19
C THR A 42 -10.23 4.63 -1.03
N VAL A 43 -10.02 3.38 -0.62
CA VAL A 43 -10.53 2.20 -1.34
C VAL A 43 -11.97 1.85 -0.94
N GLY A 44 -12.51 2.47 0.11
CA GLY A 44 -13.87 2.21 0.60
C GLY A 44 -14.06 0.83 1.24
N ILE A 45 -13.02 0.28 1.86
CA ILE A 45 -13.04 -1.05 2.51
C ILE A 45 -12.75 -0.96 4.00
N ALA A 46 -13.15 -2.00 4.75
CA ALA A 46 -12.85 -2.08 6.17
C ALA A 46 -11.34 -2.19 6.43
N GLY A 47 -10.85 -1.56 7.50
CA GLY A 47 -9.44 -1.58 7.91
C GLY A 47 -8.81 -2.98 7.96
N PRO A 48 -9.46 -4.00 8.56
CA PRO A 48 -8.95 -5.38 8.57
C PRO A 48 -8.83 -6.00 7.17
N THR A 49 -9.72 -5.63 6.24
CA THR A 49 -9.68 -6.09 4.83
C THR A 49 -8.50 -5.44 4.10
N ALA A 50 -8.31 -4.12 4.29
CA ALA A 50 -7.15 -3.41 3.76
C ALA A 50 -5.84 -4.01 4.29
N LEU A 51 -5.76 -4.31 5.59
CA LEU A 51 -4.60 -4.95 6.20
C LEU A 51 -4.29 -6.31 5.57
N GLN A 52 -5.29 -7.18 5.37
CA GLN A 52 -5.10 -8.47 4.71
C GLN A 52 -4.60 -8.33 3.27
N HIS A 53 -5.08 -7.33 2.54
CA HIS A 53 -4.60 -7.04 1.20
C HIS A 53 -3.16 -6.52 1.20
N LEU A 54 -2.82 -5.64 2.12
CA LEU A 54 -1.47 -5.10 2.28
C LEU A 54 -0.49 -6.19 2.72
N SER A 55 -0.87 -7.11 3.60
CA SER A 55 -0.04 -8.27 3.96
C SER A 55 0.32 -9.11 2.73
N LYS A 56 -0.66 -9.38 1.85
CA LYS A 56 -0.41 -10.09 0.59
C LYS A 56 0.49 -9.32 -0.38
N LEU A 57 0.41 -7.99 -0.38
CA LEU A 57 1.31 -7.15 -1.18
C LEU A 57 2.74 -7.16 -0.63
N ILE A 58 2.90 -7.18 0.69
CA ILE A 58 4.21 -7.33 1.37
C ILE A 58 4.81 -8.71 1.09
N GLU A 59 4.03 -9.78 1.23
CA GLU A 59 4.47 -11.13 0.89
C GLU A 59 4.90 -11.25 -0.58
N ALA A 60 4.28 -10.48 -1.47
CA ALA A 60 4.65 -10.39 -2.88
C ALA A 60 5.84 -9.45 -3.14
N GLY A 61 6.37 -8.77 -2.12
CA GLY A 61 7.45 -7.79 -2.24
C GLY A 61 7.05 -6.46 -2.86
N LEU A 62 5.75 -6.21 -3.13
CA LEU A 62 5.28 -5.03 -3.88
C LEU A 62 5.15 -3.77 -3.01
N CYS A 63 5.06 -3.93 -1.69
CA CYS A 63 5.08 -2.81 -0.77
C CYS A 63 5.77 -3.21 0.54
N VAL A 64 6.17 -2.20 1.30
CA VAL A 64 6.82 -2.35 2.60
C VAL A 64 5.96 -1.71 3.67
N LYS A 65 5.85 -2.40 4.81
CA LYS A 65 5.27 -1.83 6.03
C LYS A 65 6.32 -0.96 6.71
N THR A 66 6.00 0.31 6.88
CA THR A 66 6.82 1.28 7.58
C THR A 66 6.09 1.65 8.87
N ALA A 67 6.65 1.24 10.00
CA ALA A 67 6.07 1.58 11.30
C ALA A 67 6.71 2.88 11.79
N ASP A 68 5.91 3.95 11.96
CA ASP A 68 6.36 5.09 12.74
C ASP A 68 6.13 4.77 14.21
N ARG A 69 7.23 4.48 14.92
CA ARG A 69 7.20 4.12 16.34
C ARG A 69 7.68 5.29 17.18
N ARG A 70 6.75 6.18 17.53
CA ARG A 70 6.78 6.87 18.84
C ARG A 70 5.38 6.90 19.46
N GLY A 71 5.07 5.85 20.22
CA GLY A 71 4.08 5.91 21.30
C GLY A 71 2.57 5.86 20.97
N GLY A 72 2.13 5.67 19.71
CA GLY A 72 0.70 5.85 19.41
C GLY A 72 0.11 5.29 18.10
N GLY A 73 0.60 4.18 17.55
CA GLY A 73 -0.27 3.25 16.80
C GLY A 73 -0.48 3.44 15.29
N PHE A 74 0.18 4.38 14.60
CA PHE A 74 0.00 4.50 13.15
C PHE A 74 0.91 3.56 12.36
N THR A 75 0.30 2.70 11.53
CA THR A 75 1.02 1.85 10.58
C THR A 75 0.96 2.46 9.20
N PHE A 76 2.12 2.73 8.62
CA PHE A 76 2.25 3.25 7.27
C PHE A 76 2.67 2.15 6.30
N TYR A 77 2.34 2.37 5.04
CA TYR A 77 2.70 1.50 3.94
C TYR A 77 3.24 2.34 2.80
N ARG A 78 4.29 1.84 2.16
CA ARG A 78 4.93 2.48 1.02
C ARG A 78 5.17 1.46 -0.08
N ARG A 79 5.00 1.88 -1.34
CA ARG A 79 5.36 1.06 -2.49
C ARG A 79 6.86 0.80 -2.53
N ASP A 80 7.20 -0.41 -2.95
CA ASP A 80 8.55 -0.72 -3.37
C ASP A 80 8.58 -0.64 -4.91
N GLU A 81 8.94 0.55 -5.42
CA GLU A 81 8.95 0.78 -6.87
C GLU A 81 9.97 -0.10 -7.59
N ASN A 82 11.06 -0.50 -6.92
CA ASN A 82 12.07 -1.40 -7.49
C ASN A 82 11.46 -2.80 -7.67
N ALA A 83 10.81 -3.33 -6.64
CA ALA A 83 10.18 -4.63 -6.70
C ALA A 83 8.96 -4.65 -7.65
N ILE A 84 8.19 -3.57 -7.69
CA ILE A 84 7.09 -3.44 -8.66
C ILE A 84 7.62 -3.45 -10.10
N THR A 85 8.73 -2.76 -10.37
CA THR A 85 9.37 -2.75 -11.68
C THR A 85 9.91 -4.14 -12.04
N ASP A 86 10.61 -4.81 -11.13
CA ASP A 86 11.12 -6.17 -11.34
C ASP A 86 9.99 -7.16 -11.67
N VAL A 87 8.89 -7.11 -10.92
CA VAL A 87 7.74 -7.99 -11.19
C VAL A 87 7.05 -7.62 -12.51
N ALA A 88 6.94 -6.33 -12.84
CA ALA A 88 6.38 -5.89 -14.12
C ALA A 88 7.23 -6.37 -15.30
N ASP A 89 8.56 -6.30 -15.19
CA ASP A 89 9.48 -6.78 -16.22
C ASP A 89 9.44 -8.30 -16.35
N ARG A 90 9.38 -9.03 -15.23
CA ARG A 90 9.18 -10.48 -15.26
C ARG A 90 7.86 -10.89 -15.92
N LEU A 91 6.80 -10.10 -15.78
CA LEU A 91 5.50 -10.35 -16.44
C LEU A 91 5.51 -10.02 -17.94
N ARG A 92 6.35 -9.09 -18.40
CA ARG A 92 6.49 -8.76 -19.83
C ARG A 92 7.22 -9.84 -20.63
N HIS A 93 7.93 -10.73 -19.95
CA HIS A 93 8.70 -11.83 -20.55
C HIS A 93 8.06 -13.22 -20.38
N VAL A 94 6.76 -13.29 -20.04
CA VAL A 94 5.94 -14.52 -20.03
C VAL A 94 4.98 -14.48 -21.20
#